data_AF-A0A953U248-F1
#
_entry.id   AF-A0A953U248-F1
#
_cell.length_a   1.000
_cell.length_b   1.000
_cell.length_c   1.000
_cell.angle_alpha   90.00
_cell.angle_beta   90.00
_cell.angle_gamma   90.00
#
_symmetry.space_group_name_H-M   'P 1'
#
loop_
_entity.id
_entity.type
_entity.pdbx_description
1 polymer ?
#
loop_
_entity_poly.entity_id
_entity_poly.type
_entity_poly.pdbx_seq_one_letter_code
_entity_poly.pdbx_strand_id
1 'polypeptide(L)'
;LKQAAKQGDTEVRKNAYEALYKLRALSLDELFKMAKDKSDPEVNISDIIEGIGWANIHSDPRFAIMLFDRVIAALPSYEYEVASAHFWKAQCFELLKQYDDAIRECNEVTKFPRYNNLTSQVKEQQIRLKKLLDETSRKRKEQHSRLRSPEAVVSPRHSQARILSSMMPFYAKIDSSPRGSLNGSMTRWPDPTRVP
;
A
#
# COMPACT_ATOMS: atom_id res chain seq x y z
N LEU A 1 1.25 -0.96 29.41
CA LEU A 1 0.74 -0.24 28.22
C LEU A 1 -0.29 0.83 28.55
N LYS A 2 -1.48 0.51 29.09
CA LYS A 2 -2.48 1.55 29.46
C LYS A 2 -1.95 2.61 30.44
N GLN A 3 -1.12 2.20 31.42
CA GLN A 3 -0.45 3.16 32.31
C GLN A 3 0.61 3.99 31.58
N ALA A 4 1.42 3.36 30.71
CA ALA A 4 2.41 4.06 29.89
C ALA A 4 1.76 5.11 28.95
N ALA A 5 0.61 4.80 28.36
CA ALA A 5 -0.18 5.74 27.56
C ALA A 5 -0.73 6.92 28.38
N LYS A 6 -0.80 6.81 29.72
CA LYS A 6 -1.30 7.86 30.61
C LYS A 6 -0.20 8.69 31.29
N GLN A 7 0.98 8.11 31.47
CA GLN A 7 2.01 8.66 32.37
C GLN A 7 3.41 8.74 31.72
N GLY A 8 3.58 8.18 30.53
CA GLY A 8 4.83 8.30 29.79
C GLY A 8 5.03 9.70 29.21
N ASP A 9 6.25 10.00 28.80
CA ASP A 9 6.51 11.13 27.92
C ASP A 9 5.79 10.95 26.56
N THR A 10 5.88 11.97 25.69
CA THR A 10 5.22 11.96 24.38
C THR A 10 5.60 10.75 23.52
N GLU A 11 6.87 10.34 23.51
CA GLU A 11 7.33 9.21 22.69
C GLU A 11 6.83 7.88 23.26
N VAL A 12 6.94 7.70 24.58
CA VAL A 12 6.45 6.51 25.28
C VAL A 12 4.93 6.36 25.09
N ARG A 13 4.18 7.46 25.17
CA ARG A 13 2.72 7.43 24.94
C ARG A 13 2.38 7.08 23.51
N LYS A 14 3.06 7.69 22.53
CA LYS A 14 2.89 7.37 21.10
C LYS A 14 3.09 5.87 20.86
N ASN A 15 4.22 5.33 21.32
CA ASN A 15 4.54 3.91 21.21
C ASN A 15 3.52 3.02 21.96
N ALA A 16 3.01 3.47 23.11
CA ALA A 16 2.00 2.75 23.86
C ALA A 16 0.66 2.66 23.13
N TYR A 17 0.18 3.75 22.50
CA TYR A 17 -1.04 3.73 21.69
C TYR A 17 -0.91 2.84 20.45
N GLU A 18 0.22 2.92 19.74
CA GLU A 18 0.50 2.01 18.62
C GLU A 18 0.49 0.54 19.06
N ALA A 19 1.12 0.23 20.20
CA ALA A 19 1.12 -1.13 20.76
C ALA A 19 -0.29 -1.57 21.18
N LEU A 20 -1.08 -0.70 21.80
CA LEU A 20 -2.46 -1.00 22.18
C LEU A 20 -3.33 -1.30 20.95
N TYR A 21 -3.14 -0.55 19.85
CA TYR A 21 -3.80 -0.84 18.58
C TYR A 21 -3.38 -2.20 18.00
N LYS A 22 -2.07 -2.48 17.94
CA LYS A 22 -1.54 -3.77 17.43
C LYS A 22 -2.04 -4.96 18.25
N LEU A 23 -2.23 -4.78 19.56
CA LEU A 23 -2.78 -5.79 20.47
C LEU A 23 -4.32 -5.85 20.47
N ARG A 24 -5.00 -5.06 19.63
CA ARG A 24 -6.47 -4.92 19.58
C ARG A 24 -7.10 -4.49 20.90
N ALA A 25 -6.31 -3.87 21.78
CA ALA A 25 -6.77 -3.26 23.03
C ALA A 25 -7.30 -1.83 22.82
N LEU A 26 -7.10 -1.29 21.61
CA LEU A 26 -7.64 -0.03 21.12
C LEU A 26 -8.03 -0.22 19.65
N SER A 27 -9.24 0.20 19.28
CA SER A 27 -9.75 0.16 17.91
C SER A 27 -9.40 1.44 17.14
N LEU A 28 -9.52 1.39 15.81
CA LEU A 28 -9.42 2.61 14.99
C LEU A 28 -10.51 3.63 15.37
N ASP A 29 -11.73 3.18 15.65
CA ASP A 29 -12.83 4.07 16.05
C ASP A 29 -12.49 4.87 17.31
N GLU A 30 -11.90 4.20 18.30
CA GLU A 30 -11.44 4.86 19.52
C GLU A 30 -10.30 5.84 19.24
N LEU A 31 -9.32 5.49 18.39
CA LEU A 31 -8.25 6.41 17.99
C LEU A 31 -8.81 7.66 17.29
N PHE A 32 -9.74 7.50 16.36
CA PHE A 32 -10.38 8.65 15.68
C PHE A 32 -11.17 9.52 16.66
N LYS A 33 -11.89 8.90 17.61
CA LYS A 33 -12.58 9.62 18.66
C LYS A 33 -11.61 10.42 19.51
N MET A 34 -10.50 9.81 19.93
CA MET A 34 -9.45 10.47 20.72
C MET A 34 -8.81 11.64 19.97
N ALA A 35 -8.55 11.48 18.67
CA ALA A 35 -8.02 12.55 17.82
C ALA A 35 -9.00 13.73 17.74
N LYS A 36 -10.30 13.45 17.50
CA LYS A 36 -11.35 14.47 17.39
C LYS A 36 -11.59 15.22 18.71
N ASP A 37 -11.66 14.48 19.81
CA ASP A 37 -11.93 15.02 21.14
C ASP A 37 -10.67 15.68 21.76
N LYS A 38 -9.52 15.63 21.07
CA LYS A 38 -8.21 16.08 21.57
C LYS A 38 -7.92 15.52 22.96
N SER A 39 -8.23 14.22 23.16
CA SER A 39 -8.19 13.58 24.47
C SER A 39 -6.79 13.54 25.10
N ASP A 40 -5.74 13.64 24.28
CA ASP A 40 -4.34 13.70 24.72
C ASP A 40 -3.60 14.72 23.84
N PRO A 41 -3.68 16.03 24.14
CA PRO A 41 -3.16 17.08 23.26
C PRO A 41 -1.64 17.07 23.12
N GLU A 42 -0.93 16.40 24.03
CA GLU A 42 0.53 16.24 23.99
C GLU A 42 0.97 15.10 23.07
N VAL A 43 0.03 14.24 22.65
CA VAL A 43 0.26 13.16 21.71
C VAL A 43 -0.57 13.43 20.47
N ASN A 44 0.09 13.62 19.33
CA ASN A 44 -0.65 13.80 18.10
C ASN A 44 -1.27 12.47 17.64
N ILE A 45 -2.50 12.19 18.09
CA ILE A 45 -3.19 10.93 17.78
C ILE A 45 -3.42 10.78 16.26
N SER A 46 -3.56 11.89 15.53
CA SER A 46 -3.62 11.85 14.06
C SER A 46 -2.33 11.28 13.45
N ASP A 47 -1.14 11.63 13.96
CA ASP A 47 0.13 11.04 13.51
C ASP A 47 0.19 9.53 13.73
N ILE A 48 -0.43 9.03 14.81
CA ILE A 48 -0.51 7.59 15.08
C ILE A 48 -1.40 6.90 14.06
N ILE A 49 -2.56 7.48 13.77
CA ILE A 49 -3.50 6.99 12.75
C ILE A 49 -2.80 6.97 11.38
N GLU A 50 -2.11 8.05 11.03
CA GLU A 50 -1.36 8.15 9.77
C GLU A 50 -0.22 7.11 9.71
N GLY A 51 0.51 6.93 10.82
CA GLY A 51 1.56 5.92 10.94
C GLY A 51 1.05 4.49 10.73
N ILE A 52 -0.16 4.17 11.21
CA ILE A 52 -0.83 2.89 10.92
C ILE A 52 -1.11 2.74 9.43
N GLY A 53 -1.59 3.80 8.77
CA GLY A 53 -1.85 3.80 7.33
C GLY A 53 -0.57 3.59 6.53
N TRP A 54 0.46 4.37 6.86
CA TRP A 54 1.78 4.29 6.23
C TRP A 54 2.39 2.89 6.32
N ALA A 55 2.35 2.28 7.51
CA ALA A 55 2.86 0.92 7.73
C ALA A 55 2.16 -0.15 6.87
N ASN A 56 0.97 0.13 6.33
CA ASN A 56 0.20 -0.80 5.50
C ASN A 56 0.21 -0.49 4.00
N ILE A 57 0.87 0.60 3.56
CA ILE A 57 0.89 1.01 2.14
C ILE A 57 1.32 -0.13 1.21
N HIS A 58 2.33 -0.92 1.61
CA HIS A 58 2.86 -1.99 0.77
C HIS A 58 2.19 -3.36 0.99
N SER A 59 1.72 -3.66 2.21
CA SER A 59 1.09 -4.94 2.54
C SER A 59 -0.39 -4.99 2.18
N ASP A 60 -1.11 -3.89 2.40
CA ASP A 60 -2.52 -3.75 2.09
C ASP A 60 -2.84 -2.28 1.70
N PRO A 61 -2.55 -1.90 0.43
CA PRO A 61 -2.80 -0.55 -0.06
C PRO A 61 -4.29 -0.15 0.04
N ARG A 62 -5.23 -1.11 -0.01
CA ARG A 62 -6.67 -0.82 0.05
C ARG A 62 -7.09 -0.44 1.47
N PHE A 63 -6.59 -1.16 2.46
CA PHE A 63 -6.77 -0.78 3.87
C PHE A 63 -6.16 0.59 4.15
N ALA A 64 -4.95 0.86 3.64
CA ALA A 64 -4.32 2.18 3.80
C ALA A 64 -5.18 3.30 3.18
N ILE A 65 -5.69 3.11 1.95
CA ILE A 65 -6.62 4.07 1.30
C ILE A 65 -7.85 4.32 2.17
N MET A 66 -8.53 3.27 2.65
CA MET A 66 -9.71 3.39 3.51
C MET A 66 -9.39 4.21 4.78
N LEU A 67 -8.21 4.00 5.37
CA LEU A 67 -7.81 4.73 6.57
C LEU A 67 -7.56 6.22 6.27
N PHE A 68 -6.87 6.54 5.17
CA PHE A 68 -6.62 7.92 4.75
C PHE A 68 -7.91 8.64 4.33
N ASP A 69 -8.85 7.97 3.65
CA ASP A 69 -10.18 8.51 3.37
C ASP A 69 -10.90 8.90 4.66
N ARG A 70 -10.75 8.08 5.70
CA ARG A 70 -11.32 8.38 7.02
C ARG A 70 -10.63 9.56 7.71
N VAL A 71 -9.31 9.72 7.57
CA VAL A 71 -8.60 10.93 8.04
C VAL A 71 -9.19 12.18 7.40
N ILE A 72 -9.31 12.19 6.07
CA ILE A 72 -9.87 13.31 5.30
C ILE A 72 -11.29 13.65 5.76
N ALA A 73 -12.14 12.64 5.97
CA ALA A 73 -13.53 12.83 6.35
C ALA A 73 -13.73 13.20 7.83
N ALA A 74 -12.97 12.60 8.76
CA ALA A 74 -13.19 12.74 10.20
C ALA A 74 -12.41 13.92 10.81
N LEU A 75 -11.29 14.32 10.19
CA LEU A 75 -10.38 15.33 10.72
C LEU A 75 -10.17 16.50 9.73
N PRO A 76 -11.22 17.11 9.14
CA PRO A 76 -11.07 18.11 8.08
C PRO A 76 -10.36 19.39 8.52
N SER A 77 -10.35 19.70 9.83
CA SER A 77 -9.62 20.84 10.40
C SER A 77 -8.11 20.62 10.52
N TYR A 78 -7.65 19.37 10.39
CA TYR A 78 -6.25 18.98 10.49
C TYR A 78 -5.62 19.05 9.10
N GLU A 79 -5.48 20.26 8.56
CA GLU A 79 -5.14 20.46 7.14
C GLU A 79 -3.83 19.79 6.72
N TYR A 80 -2.84 19.68 7.62
CA TYR A 80 -1.58 18.99 7.31
C TYR A 80 -1.82 17.50 7.11
N GLU A 81 -2.52 16.87 8.03
CA GLU A 81 -2.86 15.45 7.99
C GLU A 81 -3.82 15.13 6.83
N VAL A 82 -4.73 16.05 6.48
CA VAL A 82 -5.55 15.94 5.26
C VAL A 82 -4.68 15.98 4.01
N ALA A 83 -3.76 16.95 3.90
CA ALA A 83 -2.83 17.03 2.77
C ALA A 83 -1.92 15.79 2.68
N SER A 84 -1.42 15.31 3.82
CA SER A 84 -0.58 14.12 3.90
C SER A 84 -1.35 12.86 3.55
N ALA A 85 -2.61 12.72 3.99
CA ALA A 85 -3.48 11.61 3.62
C ALA A 85 -3.70 11.53 2.10
N HIS A 86 -3.94 12.65 1.42
CA HIS A 86 -4.01 12.69 -0.04
C HIS A 86 -2.67 12.28 -0.69
N PHE A 87 -1.54 12.74 -0.15
CA PHE A 87 -0.21 12.34 -0.64
C PHE A 87 0.01 10.82 -0.54
N TRP A 88 -0.31 10.21 0.60
CA TRP A 88 -0.15 8.77 0.78
C TRP A 88 -1.15 7.94 -0.05
N LYS A 89 -2.38 8.43 -0.23
CA LYS A 89 -3.33 7.82 -1.16
C LYS A 89 -2.80 7.77 -2.59
N ALA A 90 -2.12 8.83 -3.05
CA ALA A 90 -1.50 8.84 -4.37
C ALA A 90 -0.49 7.69 -4.54
N GLN A 91 0.32 7.42 -3.51
CA GLN A 91 1.25 6.28 -3.51
C GLN A 91 0.53 4.94 -3.50
N CYS A 92 -0.55 4.79 -2.73
CA CYS A 92 -1.35 3.56 -2.71
C CYS A 92 -1.97 3.27 -4.08
N PHE A 93 -2.58 4.27 -4.72
CA PHE A 93 -3.17 4.13 -6.05
C PHE A 93 -2.12 3.80 -7.11
N GLU A 94 -0.92 4.36 -6.99
CA GLU A 94 0.19 4.01 -7.85
C GLU A 94 0.59 2.53 -7.72
N LEU A 95 0.71 2.02 -6.49
CA LEU A 95 1.00 0.59 -6.25
C LEU A 95 -0.08 -0.32 -6.84
N LEU A 96 -1.33 0.13 -6.82
CA LEU A 96 -2.47 -0.55 -7.45
C LEU A 96 -2.55 -0.32 -8.98
N LYS A 97 -1.61 0.43 -9.58
CA LYS A 97 -1.57 0.83 -11.00
C LYS A 97 -2.83 1.60 -11.44
N GLN A 98 -3.47 2.30 -10.51
CA GLN A 98 -4.61 3.19 -10.74
C GLN A 98 -4.09 4.62 -10.93
N TYR A 99 -3.39 4.86 -12.03
CA TYR A 99 -2.64 6.10 -12.23
C TYR A 99 -3.53 7.36 -12.32
N ASP A 100 -4.75 7.24 -12.87
CA ASP A 100 -5.71 8.35 -12.92
C ASP A 100 -6.12 8.81 -11.51
N ASP A 101 -6.44 7.85 -10.63
CA ASP A 101 -6.78 8.13 -9.23
C ASP A 101 -5.58 8.72 -8.49
N ALA A 102 -4.37 8.19 -8.70
CA ALA A 102 -3.15 8.73 -8.10
C ALA A 102 -2.92 10.20 -8.49
N ILE A 103 -3.10 10.55 -9.77
CA ILE A 103 -2.96 11.94 -10.26
C ILE A 103 -4.02 12.85 -9.63
N ARG A 104 -5.26 12.37 -9.48
CA ARG A 104 -6.33 13.11 -8.80
C ARG A 104 -5.94 13.43 -7.37
N GLU A 105 -5.45 12.45 -6.60
CA GLU A 105 -5.02 12.69 -5.22
C GLU A 105 -3.85 13.68 -5.15
N CYS A 106 -2.88 13.61 -6.07
CA CYS A 106 -1.82 14.62 -6.13
C CYS A 106 -2.38 16.04 -6.36
N ASN A 107 -3.43 16.21 -7.17
CA ASN A 107 -4.06 17.52 -7.37
C ASN A 107 -4.73 18.02 -6.07
N GLU A 108 -5.30 17.14 -5.26
CA GLU A 108 -5.85 17.52 -3.96
C GLU A 108 -4.77 18.09 -3.03
N VAL A 109 -3.57 17.49 -3.00
CA VAL A 109 -2.43 18.02 -2.22
C VAL A 109 -2.04 19.44 -2.65
N THR A 110 -2.10 19.76 -3.95
CA THR A 110 -1.74 21.11 -4.44
C THR A 110 -2.68 22.21 -3.97
N LYS A 111 -3.85 21.88 -3.42
CA LYS A 111 -4.77 22.83 -2.79
C LYS A 111 -4.29 23.34 -1.43
N PHE A 112 -3.22 22.76 -0.89
CA PHE A 112 -2.60 23.14 0.38
C PHE A 112 -1.21 23.80 0.18
N PRO A 113 -1.14 25.00 -0.45
CA PRO A 113 0.12 25.60 -0.89
C PRO A 113 1.08 25.96 0.25
N ARG A 114 0.59 26.07 1.49
CA ARG A 114 1.44 26.34 2.66
C ARG A 114 2.41 25.20 2.99
N TYR A 115 2.17 23.99 2.48
CA TYR A 115 3.07 22.85 2.65
C TYR A 115 3.94 22.67 1.41
N ASN A 116 4.91 23.56 1.24
CA ASN A 116 5.78 23.61 0.05
C ASN A 116 6.49 22.28 -0.23
N ASN A 117 6.97 21.59 0.82
CA ASN A 117 7.63 20.30 0.67
C ASN A 117 6.71 19.24 0.04
N LEU A 118 5.49 19.08 0.58
CA LEU A 118 4.49 18.16 0.04
C LEU A 118 4.10 18.56 -1.39
N THR A 119 3.86 19.85 -1.62
CA THR A 119 3.46 20.38 -2.93
C THR A 119 4.52 20.14 -4.02
N SER A 120 5.81 20.30 -3.69
CA SER A 120 6.91 20.00 -4.62
C SER A 120 7.00 18.51 -4.93
N GLN A 121 6.92 17.65 -3.91
CA GLN A 121 6.97 16.20 -4.08
C GLN A 121 5.82 15.69 -4.96
N VAL A 122 4.58 16.18 -4.78
CA VAL A 122 3.47 15.74 -5.64
C VAL A 122 3.59 16.20 -7.08
N LYS A 123 4.21 17.35 -7.35
CA LYS A 123 4.44 17.80 -8.75
C LYS A 123 5.38 16.85 -9.48
N GLU A 124 6.46 16.44 -8.84
CA GLU A 124 7.38 15.45 -9.40
C GLU A 124 6.68 14.10 -9.59
N GLN A 125 5.91 13.67 -8.58
CA GLN A 125 5.14 12.43 -8.66
C GLN A 125 4.12 12.47 -9.80
N GLN A 126 3.41 13.58 -10.02
CA GLN A 126 2.46 13.74 -11.13
C GLN A 126 3.09 13.59 -12.50
N ILE A 127 4.27 14.19 -12.72
CA ILE A 127 5.01 14.06 -13.98
C ILE A 127 5.32 12.59 -14.25
N ARG A 128 5.78 11.87 -13.22
CA ARG A 128 6.10 10.45 -13.31
C ARG A 128 4.85 9.59 -13.56
N LEU A 129 3.75 9.83 -12.83
CA LEU A 129 2.49 9.11 -12.98
C LEU A 129 1.89 9.27 -14.39
N LYS A 130 1.95 10.49 -14.97
CA LYS A 130 1.50 10.75 -16.35
C LYS A 130 2.27 9.90 -17.37
N LYS A 131 3.59 9.79 -17.23
CA LYS A 131 4.42 8.92 -18.09
C LYS A 131 4.00 7.45 -17.98
N LEU A 132 3.77 6.95 -16.75
CA LEU A 132 3.33 5.57 -16.52
C LEU A 132 1.94 5.29 -17.13
N LEU A 133 1.02 6.26 -17.05
CA LEU A 133 -0.30 6.16 -17.64
C LEU A 133 -0.23 6.06 -19.18
N ASP A 134 0.58 6.92 -19.81
CA ASP A 134 0.79 6.91 -21.27
C ASP A 134 1.42 5.60 -21.75
N GLU A 135 2.46 5.13 -21.07
CA GLU A 135 3.12 3.85 -21.38
C GLU A 135 2.17 2.67 -21.27
N THR A 136 1.37 2.63 -20.20
CA THR A 136 0.38 1.56 -19.98
C THR A 136 -0.68 1.58 -21.07
N SER A 137 -1.13 2.78 -21.48
CA SER A 137 -2.10 2.97 -22.56
C SER A 137 -1.55 2.52 -23.92
N ARG A 138 -0.28 2.81 -24.23
CA ARG A 138 0.39 2.34 -25.45
C ARG A 138 0.49 0.82 -25.50
N LYS A 139 0.98 0.20 -24.42
CA LYS A 139 1.09 -1.27 -24.31
C LYS A 139 -0.26 -1.97 -24.51
N ARG A 140 -1.34 -1.44 -23.93
CA ARG A 140 -2.70 -1.98 -24.12
C ARG A 140 -3.15 -1.89 -25.59
N LYS A 141 -2.89 -0.77 -26.27
CA LYS A 141 -3.21 -0.60 -27.70
C LYS A 141 -2.43 -1.57 -28.59
N GLU A 142 -1.14 -1.76 -28.31
CA GLU A 142 -0.29 -2.73 -29.03
C GLU A 142 -0.73 -4.18 -28.82
N GLN A 143 -1.10 -4.54 -27.59
CA GLN A 143 -1.64 -5.88 -27.30
C GLN A 143 -2.96 -6.11 -28.02
N HIS A 144 -3.83 -5.09 -28.05
CA HIS A 144 -5.11 -5.16 -28.74
C HIS A 144 -4.97 -5.23 -30.26
N SER A 145 -4.01 -4.52 -30.86
CA SER A 145 -3.74 -4.60 -32.29
C SER A 145 -3.20 -5.98 -32.69
N ARG A 146 -2.31 -6.57 -31.88
CA ARG A 146 -1.82 -7.95 -32.10
C ARG A 146 -2.93 -8.99 -32.07
N LEU A 147 -3.90 -8.86 -31.16
CA LEU A 147 -5.05 -9.77 -31.08
C LEU A 147 -6.07 -9.58 -32.22
N ARG A 148 -6.08 -8.39 -32.85
CA ARG A 148 -6.99 -8.05 -33.96
C ARG A 148 -6.40 -8.23 -35.33
N SER A 149 -5.08 -8.37 -35.46
CA SER A 149 -4.49 -8.89 -36.69
C SER A 149 -5.09 -10.27 -36.90
N PRO A 150 -5.98 -10.46 -37.90
CA PRO A 150 -6.33 -11.79 -38.29
C PRO A 150 -5.02 -12.35 -38.81
N GLU A 151 -4.41 -13.29 -38.09
CA GLU A 151 -3.60 -14.28 -38.78
C GLU A 151 -4.47 -14.69 -39.95
N ALA A 152 -3.97 -14.35 -41.15
CA ALA A 152 -4.51 -14.86 -42.38
C ALA A 152 -4.85 -16.31 -42.08
N VAL A 153 -6.14 -16.64 -42.19
CA VAL A 153 -6.58 -18.01 -42.19
C VAL A 153 -5.80 -18.66 -43.33
N VAL A 154 -4.63 -19.19 -42.99
CA VAL A 154 -3.87 -20.10 -43.83
C VAL A 154 -4.75 -21.31 -43.82
N SER A 155 -5.70 -21.28 -44.77
CA SER A 155 -6.60 -22.37 -45.08
C SER A 155 -5.74 -23.63 -45.14
N PRO A 156 -5.94 -24.61 -44.23
CA PRO A 156 -5.19 -25.84 -44.29
C PRO A 156 -5.69 -26.61 -45.50
N ARG A 157 -5.10 -26.34 -46.67
CA ARG A 157 -5.18 -27.25 -47.81
C ARG A 157 -4.40 -28.50 -47.43
N HIS A 158 -5.17 -29.49 -47.00
CA HIS A 158 -4.95 -30.92 -47.18
C HIS A 158 -3.51 -31.43 -47.06
N SER A 159 -3.24 -32.10 -45.95
CA SER A 159 -2.42 -33.31 -45.98
C SER A 159 -2.99 -34.31 -44.98
N GLN A 160 -3.85 -35.18 -45.49
CA GLN A 160 -4.13 -36.46 -44.86
C GLN A 160 -2.81 -37.22 -44.72
N ALA A 161 -2.38 -37.52 -43.50
CA ALA A 161 -1.46 -38.62 -43.24
C ALA A 161 -1.86 -39.30 -41.93
N ARG A 162 -2.43 -40.50 -42.09
CA ARG A 162 -2.61 -41.52 -41.06
C ARG A 162 -1.28 -41.78 -40.34
N ILE A 163 -1.35 -42.06 -39.04
CA ILE A 163 -0.64 -43.11 -38.26
C ILE A 163 -1.28 -43.03 -36.85
N LEU A 164 -2.32 -43.81 -36.54
CA LEU A 164 -2.27 -45.13 -35.90
C LEU A 164 -1.35 -45.25 -34.67
N SER A 165 -2.01 -45.55 -33.54
CA SER A 165 -1.59 -46.48 -32.50
C SER A 165 -0.46 -46.08 -31.56
N SER A 166 -0.81 -45.77 -30.31
CA SER A 166 -0.32 -46.53 -29.15
C SER A 166 -1.05 -46.07 -27.89
N MET A 167 -1.94 -46.93 -27.40
CA MET A 167 -2.29 -47.00 -25.99
C MET A 167 -1.01 -47.19 -25.15
N MET A 168 -0.91 -46.55 -23.99
CA MET A 168 -0.77 -47.25 -22.70
C MET A 168 -0.74 -46.22 -21.55
N PRO A 169 -1.31 -46.57 -20.38
CA PRO A 169 -1.33 -45.74 -19.18
C PRO A 169 -0.13 -46.05 -18.28
N PHE A 170 0.50 -45.05 -17.66
CA PHE A 170 1.43 -45.30 -16.55
C PHE A 170 1.34 -44.22 -15.45
N TYR A 171 0.83 -44.70 -14.31
CA TYR A 171 0.98 -44.31 -12.91
C TYR A 171 1.97 -43.19 -12.52
N ALA A 172 1.41 -42.26 -11.74
CA ALA A 172 1.84 -41.79 -10.42
C ALA A 172 3.34 -41.55 -10.12
N LYS A 173 3.64 -40.32 -9.68
CA LYS A 173 4.45 -40.11 -8.46
C LYS A 173 4.10 -38.77 -7.80
N ILE A 174 3.46 -38.87 -6.65
CA ILE A 174 3.32 -37.80 -5.67
C ILE A 174 4.63 -37.80 -4.89
N ASP A 175 5.50 -36.82 -5.14
CA ASP A 175 6.60 -36.52 -4.23
C ASP A 175 6.13 -35.49 -3.21
N SER A 176 5.65 -36.03 -2.09
CA SER A 176 5.67 -35.37 -0.80
C SER A 176 7.11 -35.21 -0.35
N SER A 177 7.59 -33.98 -0.18
CA SER A 177 8.80 -33.71 0.60
C SER A 177 8.71 -32.37 1.33
N PRO A 178 9.44 -32.26 2.46
CA PRO A 178 8.85 -31.76 3.70
C PRO A 178 9.22 -30.31 4.00
N ARG A 179 8.43 -29.75 4.92
CA ARG A 179 8.66 -28.48 5.63
C ARG A 179 10.11 -28.37 6.11
N GLY A 180 10.88 -27.47 5.49
CA GLY A 180 12.20 -27.06 5.92
C GLY A 180 12.14 -25.76 6.73
N SER A 181 12.24 -25.91 8.05
CA SER A 181 12.95 -25.05 9.01
C SER A 181 12.95 -23.53 8.82
N LEU A 182 12.12 -22.84 9.61
CA LEU A 182 12.35 -21.44 10.01
C LEU A 182 13.57 -21.38 10.95
N ASN A 183 14.77 -21.16 10.41
CA ASN A 183 15.88 -20.64 11.21
C ASN A 183 15.77 -19.11 11.24
N GLY A 184 15.16 -18.60 12.31
CA GLY A 184 15.26 -17.20 12.66
C GLY A 184 16.67 -16.88 13.12
N SER A 185 17.45 -16.21 12.29
CA SER A 185 18.59 -15.43 12.76
C SER A 185 18.03 -14.17 13.43
N MET A 186 17.96 -14.20 14.75
CA MET A 186 17.85 -13.01 15.58
C MET A 186 19.09 -12.14 15.31
N THR A 187 18.94 -11.14 14.45
CA THR A 187 19.84 -9.99 14.44
C THR A 187 19.68 -9.28 15.78
N ARG A 188 20.66 -9.52 16.65
CA ARG A 188 20.83 -8.87 17.94
C ARG A 188 21.03 -7.38 17.68
N TRP A 189 20.06 -6.56 18.09
CA TRP A 189 20.18 -5.11 18.07
C TRP A 189 21.31 -4.66 19.01
N PRO A 190 22.11 -3.65 18.64
CA PRO A 190 23.16 -3.12 19.50
C PRO A 190 22.56 -2.47 20.74
N ASP A 191 23.15 -2.76 21.89
CA ASP A 191 22.83 -2.21 23.20
C ASP A 191 23.15 -0.70 23.22
N PRO A 192 22.16 0.19 23.41
CA PRO A 192 22.37 1.63 23.39
C PRO A 192 23.06 2.18 24.66
N THR A 193 23.42 1.33 25.63
CA THR A 193 24.07 1.81 26.87
C THR A 193 25.59 1.87 26.83
N ARG A 194 26.21 1.57 25.67
CA ARG A 194 27.67 1.64 25.52
C ARG A 194 28.11 3.00 24.94
N VAL A 195 28.35 3.96 25.83
CA VAL A 195 29.09 5.19 25.54
C VAL A 195 30.55 4.99 26.00
N PRO A 196 31.57 5.44 25.23
CA PRO A 196 32.98 5.35 25.63
C PRO A 196 33.31 6.16 26.89
#